data_AF-A0A2N2A565-F1
#
_entry.id   AF-A0A2N2A565-F1
#
_cell.length_a   1.000
_cell.length_b   1.000
_cell.length_c   1.000
_cell.angle_alpha   90.00
_cell.angle_beta   90.00
_cell.angle_gamma   90.00
#
_symmetry.space_group_name_H-M   'P 1'
#
loop_
_entity.id
_entity.type
_entity.pdbx_description
1 polymer ?
#
loop_
_entity_poly.entity_id
_entity_poly.type
_entity_poly.pdbx_seq_one_letter_code
_entity_poly.pdbx_strand_id
1 'polypeptide(L)'
;MASKIHFQIIESASTFLDPRRDFAPVTESFQVRFDPLTGRTGHFSHFGAIKPQPLDMDKYTDPQIKGFCPFCREQKNRATPKFTPEVLPEGRLARGEALLVPNLFPYDIYSAVLSEHEGLGA
;
A
#
# COMPACT_ATOMS: atom_id res chain seq x y z
N MET A 1 -6.91 30.29 -30.78
CA MET A 1 -6.41 28.96 -31.22
C MET A 1 -6.50 28.04 -30.02
N ALA A 2 -7.21 26.91 -30.11
CA ALA A 2 -7.22 25.94 -29.01
C ALA A 2 -5.81 25.35 -28.84
N SER A 3 -5.29 25.33 -27.62
CA SER A 3 -4.01 24.67 -27.32
C SER A 3 -4.08 23.19 -27.70
N LYS A 4 -2.99 22.63 -28.24
CA LYS A 4 -2.91 21.19 -28.52
C LYS A 4 -3.07 20.42 -27.21
N ILE A 5 -3.93 19.41 -27.21
CA ILE A 5 -4.09 18.46 -26.11
C ILE A 5 -2.78 17.69 -25.96
N HIS A 6 -2.20 17.67 -24.75
CA HIS A 6 -0.97 16.96 -24.44
C HIS A 6 -1.18 16.04 -23.24
N PHE A 7 -1.08 14.73 -23.46
CA PHE A 7 -1.09 13.74 -22.39
C PHE A 7 0.33 13.59 -21.85
N GLN A 8 0.51 13.94 -20.58
CA GLN A 8 1.80 13.83 -19.90
C GLN A 8 1.84 12.55 -19.06
N ILE A 9 2.99 11.87 -19.10
CA ILE A 9 3.28 10.69 -18.28
C ILE A 9 4.55 10.99 -17.49
N ILE A 10 4.49 10.71 -16.19
CA ILE A 10 5.64 10.72 -15.30
C ILE A 10 5.88 9.27 -14.89
N GLU A 11 7.02 8.72 -15.31
CA GLU A 11 7.52 7.43 -14.83
C GLU A 11 8.09 7.62 -13.43
N SER A 12 7.72 6.75 -12.51
CA SER A 12 8.19 6.79 -11.13
C SER A 12 8.28 5.38 -10.55
N ALA A 13 8.85 5.27 -9.36
CA ALA A 13 8.98 4.01 -8.66
C ALA A 13 8.98 4.19 -7.14
N SER A 14 8.53 3.16 -6.43
CA SER A 14 8.61 3.07 -4.97
C SER A 14 9.49 1.90 -4.58
N THR A 15 10.41 2.11 -3.64
CA THR A 15 11.30 1.06 -3.12
C THR A 15 11.03 0.83 -1.64
N PHE A 16 10.92 -0.43 -1.25
CA PHE A 16 10.67 -0.87 0.13
C PHE A 16 11.27 -2.25 0.38
N LEU A 17 11.33 -2.67 1.65
CA LEU A 17 11.80 -3.99 2.04
C LEU A 17 10.61 -4.96 2.14
N ASP A 18 10.59 -5.99 1.28
CA ASP A 18 9.45 -6.90 1.13
C ASP A 18 9.56 -8.13 2.07
N PRO A 19 8.61 -8.34 3.01
CA PRO A 19 8.62 -9.47 3.93
C PRO A 19 8.50 -10.82 3.23
N ARG A 20 7.99 -10.87 2.00
CA ARG A 20 7.87 -12.08 1.18
C ARG A 20 9.21 -12.49 0.55
N ARG A 21 10.21 -11.62 0.62
CA ARG A 21 11.56 -11.81 0.09
C ARG A 21 12.62 -11.58 1.17
N ASP A 22 12.34 -12.02 2.39
CA ASP A 22 13.25 -11.87 3.55
C ASP A 22 13.71 -10.43 3.79
N PHE A 23 12.83 -9.46 3.53
CA PHE A 23 13.11 -8.02 3.61
C PHE A 23 14.21 -7.54 2.65
N ALA A 24 14.43 -8.23 1.54
CA ALA A 24 15.21 -7.70 0.43
C ALA A 24 14.53 -6.46 -0.17
N PRO A 25 15.30 -5.46 -0.65
CA PRO A 25 14.74 -4.32 -1.37
C PRO A 25 14.00 -4.77 -2.65
N VAL A 26 12.79 -4.25 -2.82
CA VAL A 26 11.97 -4.40 -4.03
C VAL A 26 11.60 -3.01 -4.53
N THR A 27 11.68 -2.81 -5.84
CA THR A 27 11.28 -1.58 -6.52
C THR A 27 10.10 -1.87 -7.43
N GLU A 28 8.99 -1.18 -7.20
CA GLU A 28 7.78 -1.26 -8.01
C GLU A 28 7.61 0.02 -8.82
N SER A 29 7.61 -0.10 -10.15
CA SER A 29 7.39 1.04 -11.04
C SER A 29 5.90 1.40 -11.12
N PHE A 30 5.59 2.66 -11.40
CA PHE A 30 4.24 3.11 -11.70
C PHE A 30 4.30 4.40 -12.51
N GLN A 31 3.16 4.80 -13.08
CA GLN A 31 3.05 6.04 -13.84
C GLN A 31 2.05 6.99 -13.19
N VAL A 32 2.38 8.27 -13.16
CA VAL A 32 1.41 9.34 -12.93
C VAL A 32 1.07 9.93 -14.29
N ARG A 33 -0.19 9.80 -14.70
CA ARG A 33 -0.68 10.28 -15.99
C ARG A 33 -1.55 11.52 -15.77
N PHE A 34 -1.31 12.55 -16.56
CA PHE A 34 -2.11 13.78 -16.52
C PHE A 34 -3.19 13.75 -17.61
N ASP A 35 -4.43 14.02 -17.21
CA ASP A 35 -5.54 14.23 -18.12
C ASP A 35 -5.67 15.72 -18.45
N PRO A 36 -5.28 16.17 -19.66
CA PRO A 36 -5.35 17.57 -20.06
C PRO A 36 -6.78 18.10 -20.25
N LEU A 37 -7.79 17.23 -20.32
CA LEU A 37 -9.20 17.62 -20.48
C LEU A 37 -9.84 17.96 -19.13
N THR A 38 -9.45 17.23 -18.08
CA THR A 38 -10.02 17.40 -16.73
C THR A 38 -9.06 18.07 -15.74
N GLY A 39 -7.77 18.16 -16.08
CA GLY A 39 -6.71 18.64 -15.18
C GLY A 39 -6.36 17.68 -14.06
N ARG A 40 -6.84 16.42 -14.10
CA ARG A 40 -6.67 15.43 -13.04
C ARG A 40 -5.46 14.54 -13.31
N THR A 41 -4.89 13.99 -12.24
CA THR A 41 -3.89 12.92 -12.32
C THR A 41 -4.53 11.55 -12.07
N GLY A 42 -4.01 10.54 -12.75
CA GLY A 42 -4.33 9.13 -12.51
C GLY A 42 -3.05 8.34 -12.27
N HIS A 43 -3.08 7.45 -11.28
CA HIS A 43 -1.96 6.55 -10.97
C HIS A 43 -2.19 5.21 -11.66
N PHE A 44 -1.24 4.81 -12.49
CA PHE A 44 -1.23 3.54 -13.19
C PHE A 44 -0.16 2.64 -12.55
N SER A 45 -0.59 1.79 -11.62
CA SER A 45 0.24 0.81 -10.93
C SER A 45 0.05 -0.60 -11.50
N HIS A 46 1.05 -1.48 -11.32
CA HIS A 46 1.10 -2.83 -11.88
C HIS A 46 0.11 -3.84 -11.27
N PHE A 47 -0.66 -3.45 -10.26
CA PHE A 47 -1.63 -4.37 -9.68
C PHE A 47 -2.85 -4.52 -10.58
N GLY A 48 -2.90 -5.70 -11.21
CA GLY A 48 -4.01 -6.13 -12.05
C GLY A 48 -5.33 -5.98 -11.31
N ALA A 49 -6.38 -5.65 -12.06
CA ALA A 49 -7.73 -5.46 -11.54
C ALA A 49 -8.09 -6.56 -10.53
N ILE A 50 -8.28 -6.18 -9.26
CA ILE A 50 -8.81 -7.08 -8.24
C ILE A 50 -10.19 -7.49 -8.74
N LYS A 51 -10.38 -8.78 -9.02
CA LYS A 51 -11.72 -9.30 -9.34
C LYS A 51 -12.56 -9.16 -8.07
N PRO A 52 -13.64 -8.36 -8.08
CA PRO A 52 -14.54 -8.29 -6.94
C PRO A 52 -15.05 -9.70 -6.65
N GLN A 53 -14.94 -10.13 -5.40
CA GLN A 53 -15.53 -11.39 -4.95
C GLN A 53 -16.81 -11.08 -4.18
N PRO A 54 -17.91 -11.80 -4.43
CA PRO A 54 -19.12 -11.64 -3.62
C PRO A 54 -18.80 -11.99 -2.17
N LEU A 55 -19.12 -11.08 -1.25
CA LEU A 55 -18.95 -11.30 0.18
C LEU A 55 -20.18 -12.03 0.72
N ASP A 56 -19.97 -13.23 1.25
CA ASP A 56 -20.98 -13.96 2.01
C ASP A 56 -21.06 -13.38 3.42
N MET A 57 -22.10 -12.59 3.69
CA MET A 57 -22.24 -11.85 4.95
C MET A 57 -22.42 -12.77 6.16
N ASP A 58 -23.09 -13.91 5.99
CA ASP A 58 -23.31 -14.85 7.09
C ASP A 58 -21.97 -15.49 7.49
N LYS A 59 -21.16 -15.86 6.50
CA LYS A 59 -19.81 -16.38 6.73
C LYS A 59 -18.83 -15.31 7.22
N TYR A 60 -19.00 -14.05 6.85
CA TYR A 60 -18.06 -12.98 7.21
C TYR A 60 -17.95 -12.74 8.72
N THR A 61 -18.99 -13.12 9.47
CA THR A 61 -18.99 -13.02 10.94
C THR A 61 -18.18 -14.13 11.63
N ASP A 62 -17.89 -15.22 10.92
CA ASP A 62 -17.14 -16.36 11.47
C ASP A 62 -15.66 -15.99 11.69
N PRO A 63 -15.14 -16.08 12.94
CA PRO A 63 -13.74 -15.85 13.23
C PRO A 63 -12.78 -16.75 12.46
N GLN A 64 -13.22 -17.93 11.98
CA GLN A 64 -12.43 -18.82 11.13
C GLN A 64 -12.34 -18.33 9.68
N ILE A 65 -13.33 -17.54 9.22
CA ILE A 65 -13.33 -16.89 7.90
C ILE A 65 -12.46 -15.63 7.91
N LYS A 66 -12.19 -15.06 9.10
CA LYS A 66 -11.14 -14.04 9.29
C LYS A 66 -9.78 -14.72 9.08
N GLY A 67 -9.41 -14.89 7.81
CA GLY A 67 -8.18 -15.53 7.39
C GLY A 67 -6.94 -14.75 7.80
N PHE A 68 -5.87 -14.89 7.02
CA PHE A 68 -4.62 -14.22 7.33
C PHE A 68 -4.75 -12.69 7.34
N CYS A 69 -4.49 -12.10 8.51
CA CYS A 69 -4.48 -10.66 8.73
C CYS A 69 -3.02 -10.18 8.90
N PRO A 70 -2.41 -9.52 7.90
CA PRO A 70 -1.01 -9.10 7.98
C PRO A 70 -0.79 -8.00 9.02
N PHE A 71 -1.85 -7.27 9.38
CA PHE A 71 -1.77 -6.18 10.36
C PHE A 71 -1.96 -6.69 11.79
N CYS A 72 -2.54 -7.86 12.02
CA CYS A 72 -2.83 -8.32 13.37
C CYS A 72 -1.56 -8.50 14.23
N ARG A 73 -1.68 -8.33 15.56
CA ARG A 73 -0.54 -8.18 16.49
C ARG A 73 0.56 -9.22 16.32
N GLU A 74 0.18 -10.47 16.10
CA GLU A 74 1.11 -11.59 15.93
C GLU A 74 1.89 -11.54 14.61
N GLN A 75 1.27 -10.98 13.57
CA GLN A 75 1.79 -11.05 12.20
C GLN A 75 2.45 -9.75 11.75
N LYS A 76 2.07 -8.59 12.29
CA LYS A 76 2.51 -7.29 11.78
C LYS A 76 4.01 -7.16 11.59
N ASN A 77 4.81 -7.71 12.51
CA ASN A 77 6.26 -7.61 12.40
C ASN A 77 6.84 -8.46 11.26
N ARG A 78 6.21 -9.60 10.95
CA ARG A 78 6.64 -10.57 9.95
C ARG A 78 6.01 -10.33 8.57
N ALA A 79 4.81 -9.79 8.54
CA ALA A 79 3.95 -9.75 7.34
C ALA A 79 3.83 -8.37 6.69
N THR A 80 4.22 -7.29 7.38
CA THR A 80 4.20 -5.94 6.81
C THR A 80 5.58 -5.55 6.27
N PRO A 81 5.67 -4.69 5.25
CA PRO A 81 6.95 -4.24 4.73
C PRO A 81 7.61 -3.20 5.65
N LYS A 82 8.82 -2.81 5.29
CA LYS A 82 9.57 -1.73 5.93
C LYS A 82 9.98 -0.71 4.89
N PHE A 83 10.00 0.55 5.27
CA PHE A 83 10.67 1.59 4.49
C PHE A 83 12.15 1.28 4.38
N THR A 84 12.78 1.76 3.31
CA THR A 84 14.23 1.70 3.23
C THR A 84 14.86 2.66 4.24
N PRO A 85 16.12 2.43 4.66
CA PRO A 85 16.78 3.28 5.65
C PRO A 85 16.89 4.77 5.23
N GLU A 86 16.88 5.06 3.93
CA GLU A 86 16.93 6.42 3.39
C GLU A 86 15.62 7.18 3.60
N VAL A 87 14.49 6.47 3.71
CA VAL A 87 13.17 7.06 3.96
C VAL A 87 12.86 7.10 5.45
N LEU A 88 13.08 5.99 6.15
CA LEU A 88 12.88 5.86 7.59
C LEU A 88 13.85 4.80 8.13
N PRO A 89 14.91 5.18 8.87
CA PRO A 89 15.90 4.24 9.41
C PRO A 89 15.30 3.12 10.26
N GLU A 90 14.22 3.40 10.99
CA GLU A 90 13.49 2.44 11.82
C GLU A 90 12.66 1.45 10.98
N GLY A 91 12.47 1.73 9.69
CA GLY A 91 11.71 0.94 8.74
C GLY A 91 10.19 0.98 8.92
N ARG A 92 9.70 1.22 10.13
CA ARG A 92 8.28 1.42 10.45
C ARG A 92 8.14 2.48 11.52
N LEU A 93 7.05 3.24 11.46
CA LEU A 93 6.75 4.24 12.47
C LEU A 93 5.57 3.77 13.32
N ALA A 94 5.73 3.75 14.64
CA ALA A 94 4.67 3.40 15.56
C ALA A 94 4.43 4.53 16.56
N ARG A 95 3.16 4.82 16.85
CA ARG A 95 2.77 5.79 17.88
C ARG A 95 1.48 5.33 18.55
N GLY A 96 1.56 4.99 19.83
CA GLY A 96 0.44 4.37 20.55
C GLY A 96 0.00 3.08 19.86
N GLU A 97 -1.27 3.02 19.48
CA GLU A 97 -1.88 1.88 18.80
C GLU A 97 -1.71 1.88 17.27
N ALA A 98 -1.18 2.98 16.72
CA ALA A 98 -1.01 3.15 15.29
C ALA A 98 0.36 2.65 14.81
N LEU A 99 0.36 1.94 13.69
CA LEU A 99 1.54 1.46 12.97
C LEU A 99 1.47 1.89 11.51
N LEU A 100 2.46 2.66 11.06
CA LEU A 100 2.65 3.08 9.68
C LEU A 100 3.69 2.20 9.00
N VAL A 101 3.31 1.61 7.88
CA VAL A 101 4.16 0.75 7.04
C VAL A 101 4.07 1.18 5.58
N PRO A 102 5.07 0.87 4.73
CA PRO A 102 4.88 1.02 3.29
C PRO A 102 3.73 0.15 2.78
N ASN A 103 3.10 0.58 1.70
CA ASN A 103 2.17 -0.26 0.99
C ASN A 103 2.95 -1.28 0.15
N LEU A 104 2.69 -2.57 0.33
CA LEU A 104 3.22 -3.64 -0.54
C LEU A 104 2.81 -3.47 -2.02
N PHE A 105 1.76 -2.67 -2.24
CA PHE A 105 1.11 -2.41 -3.50
C PHE A 105 1.09 -0.89 -3.76
N PRO A 106 2.26 -0.25 -3.93
CA PRO A 106 2.35 1.20 -3.86
C PRO A 106 1.62 1.90 -5.00
N TYR A 107 0.93 2.99 -4.65
CA TYR A 107 0.33 3.91 -5.62
C TYR A 107 1.25 5.07 -5.96
N ASP A 108 2.19 5.39 -5.08
CA ASP A 108 3.12 6.52 -5.20
C ASP A 108 4.47 6.21 -4.53
N ILE A 109 5.45 7.11 -4.67
CA ILE A 109 6.84 6.96 -4.22
C ILE A 109 6.90 6.58 -2.73
N TYR A 110 6.08 7.25 -1.92
CA TYR A 110 5.96 7.03 -0.47
C TYR A 110 4.54 6.58 -0.08
N SER A 111 4.01 5.59 -0.79
CA SER A 111 2.71 5.00 -0.47
C SER A 111 2.78 4.25 0.87
N ALA A 112 1.98 4.68 1.86
CA ALA A 112 1.95 4.08 3.19
C ALA A 112 0.54 3.60 3.58
N VAL A 113 0.49 2.61 4.46
CA VAL A 113 -0.74 2.11 5.11
C VAL A 113 -0.59 2.33 6.61
N LEU A 114 -1.58 2.99 7.19
CA LEU A 114 -1.71 3.11 8.65
C LEU A 114 -2.68 2.03 9.12
N SER A 115 -2.23 1.17 10.02
CA SER A 115 -3.09 0.22 10.72
C SER A 115 -3.15 0.59 12.19
N GLU A 116 -4.34 0.53 12.76
CA GLU A 116 -4.58 0.67 14.20
C GLU A 116 -4.90 -0.69 14.80
N HIS A 117 -4.50 -0.90 16.04
CA HIS A 117 -4.94 -2.04 16.82
C HIS A 117 -5.63 -1.51 18.06
N GLU A 118 -6.93 -1.74 18.19
CA GLU A 118 -7.57 -1.59 19.49
C GLU A 118 -6.86 -2.52 20.46
N GLY A 119 -6.18 -1.95 21.44
CA GLY A 119 -5.93 -2.66 22.68
C GLY A 119 -7.30 -3.01 23.26
N LEU A 120 -7.54 -4.30 23.47
CA LEU A 120 -8.54 -4.71 24.46
C LEU A 120 -8.05 -4.23 25.83
N GLY A 121 -8.31 -2.96 26.13
CA GLY A 121 -8.14 -2.33 27.44
C GLY A 121 -6.71 -2.25 27.98
N ALA A 122 -6.53 -1.23 28.81
CA ALA A 122 -5.52 -1.21 29.87
C ALA A 122 -5.72 -2.39 30.85
#